data_AF-A0A452Y026-F1
#
_entry.id   AF-A0A452Y026-F1
#
_cell.length_a   1.000
_cell.length_b   1.000
_cell.length_c   1.000
_cell.angle_alpha   90.00
_cell.angle_beta   90.00
_cell.angle_gamma   90.00
#
_symmetry.space_group_name_H-M   'P 1'
#
loop_
_entity.id
_entity.type
_entity.pdbx_description
1 polymer ?
#
loop_
_entity_poly.entity_id
_entity_poly.type
_entity_poly.pdbx_seq_one_letter_code
_entity_poly.pdbx_strand_id
1 'polypeptide(L)'
;MTHISAPPVDISAITKPILDTIDLVLKNAFEALDTPTLTDSERREIFQAVRSVLPVGDTAPQIAAVRTGWEKFVSISDAVQEARKTVEDQSKQKSEFVTTAESKAESIEASLKTSAAEMSSVLEKHAEKKERVEALSAQLQEANAELLTAGERVKQLESDRSAKQAEAKKLHEDLLEANAKASEELEALKGNISTLENEAESIIGSLKDWRSKSN
;
A
#
# COMPACT_ATOMS: atom_id res chain seq x y z
N MET A 1 9.81 -68.63 -91.51
CA MET A 1 9.52 -67.66 -90.44
C MET A 1 10.48 -66.50 -90.61
N THR A 2 10.02 -65.43 -91.24
CA THR A 2 10.78 -64.21 -91.50
C THR A 2 10.72 -63.33 -90.26
N HIS A 3 11.83 -63.23 -89.52
CA HIS A 3 12.00 -62.19 -88.51
C HIS A 3 12.18 -60.86 -89.25
N ILE A 4 11.13 -60.05 -89.27
CA ILE A 4 11.20 -58.66 -89.67
C ILE A 4 11.97 -57.94 -88.56
N SER A 5 13.29 -57.84 -88.72
CA SER A 5 14.06 -56.86 -87.97
C SER A 5 13.66 -55.50 -88.54
N ALA A 6 12.70 -54.86 -87.86
CA ALA A 6 12.40 -53.47 -88.12
C ALA A 6 13.70 -52.68 -87.91
N PRO A 7 14.10 -51.82 -88.86
CA PRO A 7 15.26 -50.95 -88.66
C PRO A 7 15.04 -50.12 -87.38
N PRO A 8 16.11 -49.79 -86.62
CA PRO A 8 15.96 -48.89 -85.50
C PRO A 8 15.38 -47.59 -86.06
N VAL A 9 14.16 -47.25 -85.62
CA VAL A 9 13.52 -46.00 -86.01
C VAL A 9 14.44 -44.88 -85.55
N ASP A 10 15.00 -44.13 -86.49
CA ASP A 10 15.82 -42.95 -86.21
C ASP A 10 14.91 -41.83 -85.73
N ILE A 11 14.62 -41.84 -84.43
CA ILE A 11 13.75 -40.87 -83.77
C ILE A 11 14.45 -39.49 -83.62
N SER A 12 15.73 -39.38 -84.01
CA SER A 12 16.56 -38.18 -83.85
C SER A 12 15.97 -36.95 -84.55
N ALA A 13 15.28 -37.14 -85.68
CA ALA A 13 14.58 -36.05 -86.38
C ALA A 13 13.43 -35.42 -85.55
N ILE A 14 12.92 -36.14 -84.56
CA ILE A 14 11.83 -35.71 -83.67
C ILE A 14 12.40 -35.23 -82.32
N THR A 15 13.42 -35.92 -81.78
CA THR A 15 14.00 -35.58 -80.46
C THR A 15 14.96 -34.41 -80.49
N LYS A 16 15.69 -34.17 -81.59
CA LYS A 16 16.68 -33.09 -81.67
C LYS A 16 16.09 -31.68 -81.51
N PRO A 17 14.99 -31.30 -82.22
CA PRO A 17 14.36 -30.01 -82.02
C PRO A 17 13.84 -29.79 -80.60
N ILE A 18 13.38 -30.87 -79.95
CA ILE A 18 12.91 -30.84 -78.55
C ILE A 18 14.07 -30.56 -77.61
N LEU A 19 15.21 -31.23 -77.78
CA LEU A 19 16.41 -31.02 -76.97
C LEU A 19 16.99 -29.62 -77.16
N ASP A 20 17.07 -29.11 -78.40
CA ASP A 20 17.54 -27.75 -78.70
C ASP A 20 16.65 -26.68 -78.06
N THR A 21 15.34 -26.92 -78.03
CA THR A 21 14.37 -26.03 -77.36
C THR A 21 14.56 -26.03 -75.84
N ILE A 22 14.79 -27.19 -75.25
CA ILE A 22 15.05 -27.33 -73.80
C ILE A 22 16.36 -26.64 -73.43
N ASP A 23 17.41 -26.83 -74.22
CA ASP A 23 18.71 -26.21 -73.98
C ASP A 23 18.62 -24.68 -74.03
N LEU A 24 17.87 -24.15 -75.00
CA LEU A 24 17.59 -22.71 -75.09
C LEU A 24 16.81 -22.19 -73.88
N VAL A 25 15.78 -22.92 -73.42
CA VAL A 25 14.98 -22.55 -72.23
C VAL A 25 15.84 -22.56 -70.97
N LEU A 26 16.68 -23.59 -70.78
CA LEU A 26 17.58 -23.68 -69.65
C LEU A 26 18.62 -22.57 -69.67
N LYS A 27 19.22 -22.30 -70.83
CA LYS A 27 20.19 -21.20 -70.99
C LYS A 27 19.59 -19.86 -70.61
N ASN A 28 18.41 -19.53 -71.14
CA ASN A 28 17.72 -18.28 -70.83
C ASN A 28 17.34 -18.19 -69.34
N ALA A 29 16.95 -19.32 -68.73
CA ALA A 29 16.65 -19.37 -67.30
C ALA A 29 17.89 -19.15 -66.44
N PHE A 30 19.03 -19.76 -66.79
CA PHE A 30 20.29 -19.53 -66.07
C PHE A 30 20.78 -18.08 -66.22
N GLU A 31 20.71 -17.50 -67.42
CA GLU A 31 21.04 -16.08 -67.62
C GLU A 31 20.13 -15.15 -66.79
N ALA A 32 18.83 -15.47 -66.69
CA ALA A 32 17.92 -14.73 -65.84
C ALA A 32 18.26 -14.89 -64.35
N LEU A 33 18.57 -16.12 -63.88
CA LEU A 33 18.95 -16.42 -62.50
C LEU A 33 20.27 -15.77 -62.08
N ASP A 34 21.19 -15.51 -63.01
CA ASP A 34 22.45 -14.80 -62.78
C ASP A 34 22.26 -13.28 -62.58
N THR A 35 21.04 -12.76 -62.76
CA THR A 35 20.75 -11.35 -62.55
C THR A 35 20.83 -11.00 -61.05
N PRO A 36 21.75 -10.10 -60.62
CA PRO A 36 22.03 -9.87 -59.20
C PRO A 36 20.90 -9.15 -58.43
N THR A 37 19.97 -8.51 -59.15
CA THR A 37 18.82 -7.81 -58.56
C THR A 37 17.57 -8.69 -58.47
N LEU A 38 17.67 -9.95 -58.90
CA LEU A 38 16.52 -10.84 -58.98
C LEU A 38 16.00 -11.21 -57.59
N THR A 39 14.71 -10.94 -57.36
CA THR A 39 14.06 -11.24 -56.08
C THR A 39 13.81 -12.74 -55.91
N ASP A 40 13.59 -13.18 -54.67
CA ASP A 40 13.26 -14.58 -54.36
C ASP A 40 11.92 -15.02 -55.00
N SER A 41 10.98 -14.10 -55.23
CA SER A 41 9.72 -14.38 -55.94
C SER A 41 9.95 -14.61 -57.42
N GLU A 42 10.73 -13.74 -58.07
CA GLU A 42 11.07 -13.85 -59.49
C GLU A 42 11.93 -15.11 -59.77
N ARG A 43 12.87 -15.46 -58.88
CA ARG A 43 13.62 -16.72 -58.97
C ARG A 43 12.69 -17.95 -58.96
N ARG A 44 11.68 -17.93 -58.08
CA ARG A 44 10.71 -19.02 -57.99
C ARG A 44 9.86 -19.14 -59.25
N GLU A 45 9.42 -18.01 -59.81
CA GLU A 45 8.68 -18.01 -61.07
C GLU A 45 9.50 -18.63 -62.20
N ILE A 46 10.79 -18.31 -62.29
CA ILE A 46 11.71 -18.93 -63.27
C ILE A 46 11.85 -20.44 -63.03
N PHE A 47 12.01 -20.88 -61.77
CA PHE A 47 12.08 -22.30 -61.45
C PHE A 47 10.80 -23.06 -61.83
N GLN A 48 9.62 -22.49 -61.57
CA GLN A 48 8.33 -23.10 -61.91
C GLN A 48 8.07 -23.10 -63.43
N ALA A 49 8.48 -22.04 -64.13
CA ALA A 49 8.36 -21.93 -65.58
C ALA A 49 9.19 -23.02 -66.30
N VAL A 50 10.45 -23.20 -65.92
CA VAL A 50 11.31 -24.25 -66.50
C VAL A 50 10.79 -25.64 -66.16
N ARG A 51 10.33 -25.87 -64.92
CA ARG A 51 9.71 -27.14 -64.52
C ARG A 51 8.52 -27.52 -65.40
N SER A 52 7.72 -26.53 -65.80
CA SER A 52 6.52 -26.75 -66.63
C SER A 52 6.85 -27.10 -68.09
N VAL A 53 8.03 -26.73 -68.57
CA VAL A 53 8.47 -26.92 -69.96
C VAL A 53 9.31 -28.19 -70.14
N LEU A 54 9.92 -28.70 -69.07
CA LEU A 54 10.68 -29.96 -69.11
C LEU A 54 9.73 -31.15 -69.38
N PRO A 55 9.88 -31.90 -70.49
CA PRO A 55 9.00 -33.00 -70.83
C PRO A 55 9.06 -34.10 -69.77
N VAL A 56 7.91 -34.73 -69.50
CA VAL A 56 7.74 -35.80 -68.48
C VAL A 56 7.66 -37.17 -69.17
N GLY A 57 8.17 -38.23 -68.51
CA GLY A 57 8.17 -39.60 -69.04
C GLY A 57 9.44 -39.98 -69.81
N ASP A 58 9.38 -41.11 -70.52
CA ASP A 58 10.51 -41.79 -71.20
C ASP A 58 10.84 -41.23 -72.59
N THR A 59 10.12 -40.20 -73.04
CA THR A 59 10.26 -39.56 -74.36
C THR A 59 11.62 -38.89 -74.57
N ALA A 60 12.32 -38.53 -73.49
CA ALA A 60 13.67 -37.96 -73.53
C ALA A 60 14.50 -38.42 -72.31
N PRO A 61 15.09 -39.63 -72.34
CA PRO A 61 15.88 -40.15 -71.23
C PRO A 61 17.13 -39.30 -70.92
N GLN A 62 17.65 -38.62 -71.95
CA GLN A 62 18.87 -37.82 -71.91
C GLN A 62 18.79 -36.63 -70.93
N ILE A 63 17.58 -36.14 -70.65
CA ILE A 63 17.35 -35.00 -69.74
C ILE A 63 16.85 -35.43 -68.35
N ALA A 64 16.77 -36.74 -68.07
CA ALA A 64 16.21 -37.24 -66.81
C ALA A 64 16.97 -36.71 -65.59
N ALA A 65 18.31 -36.67 -65.64
CA ALA A 65 19.14 -36.12 -64.58
C ALA A 65 18.89 -34.62 -64.36
N VAL A 66 18.71 -33.86 -65.45
CA VAL A 66 18.38 -32.42 -65.41
C VAL A 66 17.01 -32.21 -64.75
N ARG A 67 16.00 -32.99 -65.13
CA ARG A 67 14.67 -32.96 -64.53
C ARG A 67 14.73 -33.22 -63.02
N THR A 68 15.44 -34.27 -62.60
CA THR A 68 15.62 -34.58 -61.18
C THR A 68 16.37 -33.48 -60.42
N GLY A 69 17.41 -32.90 -61.01
CA GLY A 69 18.13 -31.77 -60.43
C GLY A 69 17.23 -30.54 -60.27
N TRP A 70 16.45 -30.21 -61.30
CA TRP A 70 15.54 -29.07 -61.30
C TRP A 70 14.41 -29.23 -60.28
N GLU A 71 13.83 -30.43 -60.17
CA GLU A 71 12.79 -30.72 -59.18
C GLU A 71 13.32 -30.56 -57.74
N LYS A 72 14.58 -30.94 -57.50
CA LYS A 72 15.26 -30.68 -56.22
C LYS A 72 15.46 -29.18 -55.97
N PHE A 73 15.85 -28.40 -56.98
CA PHE A 73 15.98 -26.95 -56.84
C PHE A 73 14.64 -26.28 -56.53
N VAL A 74 13.56 -26.66 -57.23
CA VAL A 74 12.20 -26.17 -56.94
C VAL A 74 11.81 -26.49 -55.50
N SER A 75 12.02 -27.74 -55.08
CA SER A 75 11.71 -28.19 -53.70
C SER A 75 12.49 -27.41 -52.65
N ILE A 76 13.79 -27.16 -52.88
CA ILE A 76 14.62 -26.33 -51.99
C ILE A 76 14.14 -24.88 -51.98
N SER A 77 13.80 -24.31 -53.14
CA SER A 77 13.29 -22.94 -53.24
C SER A 77 11.99 -22.75 -52.47
N ASP A 78 11.05 -23.70 -52.58
CA ASP A 78 9.80 -23.68 -51.82
C ASP A 78 10.07 -23.76 -50.31
N ALA A 79 10.94 -24.69 -49.87
CA ALA A 79 11.31 -24.84 -48.47
C ALA A 79 12.01 -23.59 -47.89
N VAL A 80 12.88 -22.94 -48.67
CA VAL A 80 13.56 -21.69 -48.26
C VAL A 80 12.56 -20.54 -48.10
N GLN A 81 11.59 -20.42 -49.00
CA GLN A 81 10.55 -19.38 -48.88
C GLN A 81 9.67 -19.60 -47.66
N GLU A 82 9.25 -20.84 -47.41
CA GLU A 82 8.44 -21.19 -46.23
C GLU A 82 9.21 -20.95 -44.92
N ALA A 83 10.50 -21.30 -44.89
CA ALA A 83 11.37 -21.01 -43.75
C ALA A 83 11.54 -19.49 -43.53
N ARG A 84 11.76 -18.70 -44.60
CA ARG A 84 11.86 -17.24 -44.50
C ARG A 84 10.56 -16.62 -43.96
N LYS A 85 9.41 -17.02 -44.49
CA LYS A 85 8.11 -16.54 -44.01
C LYS A 85 7.91 -16.86 -42.53
N THR A 86 8.26 -18.09 -42.12
CA THR A 86 8.19 -18.50 -40.71
C THR A 86 9.10 -17.64 -39.82
N VAL A 87 10.33 -17.36 -40.26
CA VAL A 87 11.26 -16.50 -39.52
C VAL A 87 10.74 -15.06 -39.40
N GLU A 88 10.17 -14.51 -40.48
CA GLU A 88 9.56 -13.17 -40.49
C GLU A 88 8.39 -13.10 -39.50
N ASP A 89 7.48 -14.07 -39.56
CA ASP A 89 6.30 -14.15 -38.67
C ASP A 89 6.73 -14.29 -37.21
N GLN A 90 7.71 -15.16 -36.91
CA GLN A 90 8.27 -15.32 -35.56
C GLN A 90 8.99 -14.07 -35.09
N SER A 91 9.74 -13.40 -35.96
CA SER A 91 10.43 -12.13 -35.65
C SER A 91 9.42 -11.06 -35.26
N LYS A 92 8.34 -10.93 -36.02
CA LYS A 92 7.26 -9.98 -35.74
C LYS A 92 6.55 -10.29 -34.41
N GLN A 93 6.16 -11.55 -34.20
CA GLN A 93 5.54 -11.97 -32.94
C GLN A 93 6.45 -11.73 -31.73
N LYS A 94 7.75 -12.01 -31.87
CA LYS A 94 8.72 -11.77 -30.81
C LYS A 94 8.86 -10.27 -30.53
N SER A 95 8.90 -9.43 -31.56
CA SER A 95 8.96 -7.97 -31.40
C SER A 95 7.74 -7.45 -30.65
N GLU A 96 6.53 -7.85 -31.05
CA GLU A 96 5.27 -7.45 -30.39
C GLU A 96 5.20 -7.93 -28.93
N PHE A 97 5.70 -9.14 -28.66
CA PHE A 97 5.81 -9.68 -27.31
C PHE A 97 6.76 -8.84 -26.45
N VAL A 98 7.95 -8.50 -26.97
CA VAL A 98 8.94 -7.68 -26.25
C VAL A 98 8.37 -6.31 -25.93
N THR A 99 7.75 -5.62 -26.89
CA THR A 99 7.14 -4.30 -26.64
C THR A 99 6.02 -4.37 -25.60
N THR A 100 5.23 -5.45 -25.63
CA THR A 100 4.17 -5.67 -24.64
C THR A 100 4.76 -5.96 -23.25
N ALA A 101 5.85 -6.73 -23.17
CA ALA A 101 6.51 -7.05 -21.92
C ALA A 101 7.18 -5.81 -21.31
N GLU A 102 7.83 -4.98 -22.11
CA GLU A 102 8.43 -3.70 -21.70
C GLU A 102 7.37 -2.76 -21.13
N SER A 103 6.26 -2.56 -21.84
CA SER A 103 5.13 -1.75 -21.34
C SER A 103 4.57 -2.26 -20.01
N LYS A 104 4.45 -3.58 -19.84
CA LYS A 104 4.02 -4.17 -18.56
C LYS A 104 5.06 -3.95 -17.45
N ALA A 105 6.34 -4.07 -17.75
CA ALA A 105 7.40 -3.83 -16.79
C ALA A 105 7.40 -2.37 -16.31
N GLU A 106 7.26 -1.41 -17.23
CA GLU A 106 7.14 0.02 -16.90
C GLU A 106 5.92 0.32 -16.02
N SER A 107 4.77 -0.29 -16.33
CA SER A 107 3.55 -0.15 -15.53
C SER A 107 3.70 -0.73 -14.12
N ILE A 108 4.36 -1.88 -13.99
CA ILE A 108 4.68 -2.49 -12.69
C ILE A 108 5.65 -1.60 -11.91
N GLU A 109 6.69 -1.07 -12.55
CA GLU A 109 7.66 -0.18 -11.90
C GLU A 109 6.99 1.10 -11.37
N ALA A 110 6.13 1.73 -12.19
CA ALA A 110 5.36 2.90 -11.78
C ALA A 110 4.45 2.58 -10.58
N SER A 111 3.77 1.43 -10.61
CA SER A 111 2.91 0.98 -9.50
C SER A 111 3.70 0.73 -8.22
N LEU A 112 4.89 0.12 -8.33
CA LEU A 112 5.78 -0.12 -7.18
C LEU A 112 6.31 1.18 -6.58
N LYS A 113 6.68 2.17 -7.41
CA LYS A 113 7.10 3.50 -6.94
C LYS A 113 6.00 4.20 -6.15
N THR A 114 4.76 4.18 -6.66
CA THR A 114 3.60 4.74 -5.96
C THR A 114 3.35 4.03 -4.64
N SER A 115 3.36 2.69 -4.64
CA SER A 115 3.16 1.90 -3.42
C SER A 115 4.25 2.16 -2.36
N ALA A 116 5.51 2.30 -2.76
CA ALA A 116 6.61 2.63 -1.85
C ALA A 116 6.45 4.02 -1.21
N ALA A 117 5.98 5.01 -1.99
CA ALA A 117 5.69 6.35 -1.48
C ALA A 117 4.52 6.34 -0.48
N GLU A 118 3.44 5.62 -0.79
CA GLU A 118 2.29 5.46 0.11
C GLU A 118 2.70 4.77 1.41
N MET A 119 3.49 3.69 1.34
CA MET A 119 3.98 2.97 2.51
C MET A 119 4.86 3.85 3.39
N SER A 120 5.71 4.67 2.79
CA SER A 120 6.55 5.63 3.52
C SER A 120 5.69 6.66 4.27
N SER A 121 4.66 7.21 3.63
CA SER A 121 3.72 8.15 4.29
C SER A 121 2.94 7.50 5.44
N VAL A 122 2.54 6.23 5.29
CA VAL A 122 1.85 5.48 6.36
C VAL A 122 2.77 5.27 7.56
N LEU A 123 4.05 4.92 7.33
CA LEU A 123 5.03 4.73 8.40
C LEU A 123 5.31 6.02 9.16
N GLU A 124 5.42 7.15 8.46
CA GLU A 124 5.59 8.47 9.07
C GLU A 124 4.41 8.82 9.98
N LYS A 125 3.18 8.72 9.47
CA LYS A 125 1.95 8.95 10.25
C LYS A 125 1.85 8.01 11.46
N HIS A 126 2.30 6.76 11.31
CA HIS A 126 2.32 5.81 12.41
C HIS A 126 3.32 6.23 13.50
N ALA A 127 4.50 6.72 13.13
CA ALA A 127 5.49 7.23 14.08
C ALA A 127 4.96 8.45 14.86
N GLU A 128 4.36 9.43 14.15
CA GLU A 128 3.73 10.60 14.78
C GLU A 128 2.62 10.20 15.77
N LYS A 129 1.77 9.25 15.36
CA LYS A 129 0.69 8.76 16.22
C LYS A 129 1.23 8.04 17.44
N LYS A 130 2.31 7.27 17.30
CA LYS A 130 2.98 6.59 18.42
C LYS A 130 3.51 7.60 19.43
N GLU A 131 4.24 8.62 18.98
CA GLU A 131 4.75 9.68 19.85
C GLU A 131 3.62 10.41 20.59
N ARG A 132 2.52 10.71 19.89
CA ARG A 132 1.33 11.33 20.51
C ARG A 132 0.71 10.45 21.58
N VAL A 133 0.65 9.14 21.38
CA VAL A 133 0.13 8.20 22.38
C VAL A 133 1.04 8.14 23.61
N GLU A 134 2.36 8.14 23.41
CA GLU A 134 3.33 8.18 24.52
C GLU A 134 3.18 9.46 25.34
N ALA A 135 3.04 10.62 24.69
CA ALA A 135 2.81 11.90 25.35
C ALA A 135 1.48 11.92 26.14
N LEU A 136 0.39 11.42 25.55
CA LEU A 136 -0.90 11.33 26.25
C LEU A 136 -0.86 10.36 27.43
N SER A 137 -0.11 9.26 27.31
CA SER A 137 0.08 8.30 28.39
C SER A 137 0.82 8.94 29.57
N ALA A 138 1.87 9.73 29.30
CA ALA A 138 2.59 10.48 30.34
C ALA A 138 1.68 11.50 31.04
N GLN A 139 0.90 12.28 30.27
CA GLN A 139 -0.07 13.24 30.83
C GLN A 139 -1.13 12.56 31.71
N LEU A 140 -1.61 11.37 31.30
CA LEU A 140 -2.57 10.61 32.09
C LEU A 140 -1.96 10.12 33.41
N GLN A 141 -0.70 9.69 33.40
CA GLN A 141 0.01 9.27 34.61
C GLN A 141 0.19 10.45 35.58
N GLU A 142 0.59 11.62 35.07
CA GLU A 142 0.73 12.85 35.85
C GLU A 142 -0.61 13.28 36.47
N ALA A 143 -1.66 13.39 35.67
CA ALA A 143 -2.99 13.76 36.14
C ALA A 143 -3.53 12.79 37.21
N ASN A 144 -3.23 11.48 37.07
CA ASN A 144 -3.64 10.49 38.04
C ASN A 144 -2.87 10.62 39.37
N ALA A 145 -1.57 10.97 39.32
CA ALA A 145 -0.79 11.26 40.52
C ALA A 145 -1.30 12.51 41.25
N GLU A 146 -1.58 13.59 40.51
CA GLU A 146 -2.18 14.82 41.07
C GLU A 146 -3.54 14.55 41.72
N LEU A 147 -4.38 13.75 41.08
CA LEU A 147 -5.70 13.38 41.61
C LEU A 147 -5.57 12.62 42.94
N LEU A 148 -4.61 11.69 43.06
CA LEU A 148 -4.35 10.97 44.30
C LEU A 148 -3.92 11.92 45.42
N THR A 149 -2.96 12.81 45.16
CA THR A 149 -2.50 13.82 46.12
C THR A 149 -3.63 14.76 46.55
N ALA A 150 -4.47 15.19 45.60
CA ALA A 150 -5.65 16.00 45.91
C ALA A 150 -6.64 15.24 46.81
N GLY A 151 -6.88 13.97 46.52
CA GLY A 151 -7.73 13.10 47.33
C GLY A 151 -7.24 12.93 48.77
N GLU A 152 -5.92 12.78 48.97
CA GLU A 152 -5.31 12.74 50.31
C GLU A 152 -5.48 14.07 51.04
N ARG A 153 -5.27 15.19 50.34
CA ARG A 153 -5.43 16.53 50.92
C ARG A 153 -6.88 16.81 51.34
N VAL A 154 -7.87 16.33 50.58
CA VAL A 154 -9.28 16.43 50.96
C VAL A 154 -9.55 15.67 52.25
N LYS A 155 -9.08 14.42 52.36
CA LYS A 155 -9.24 13.62 53.59
C LYS A 155 -8.61 14.31 54.81
N GLN A 156 -7.42 14.90 54.63
CA GLN A 156 -6.77 15.66 55.70
C GLN A 156 -7.62 16.87 56.13
N LEU A 157 -8.13 17.64 55.18
CA LEU A 157 -8.97 18.81 55.47
C LEU A 157 -10.29 18.42 56.16
N GLU A 158 -10.89 17.29 55.80
CA GLU A 158 -12.08 16.77 56.47
C GLU A 158 -11.82 16.40 57.93
N SER A 159 -10.66 15.79 58.21
CA SER A 159 -10.21 15.49 59.57
C SER A 159 -9.98 16.76 60.38
N ASP A 160 -9.22 17.72 59.83
CA ASP A 160 -8.93 19.00 60.47
C ASP A 160 -10.21 19.79 60.76
N ARG A 161 -11.17 19.80 59.82
CA ARG A 161 -12.47 20.43 59.99
C ARG A 161 -13.24 19.82 61.16
N SER A 162 -13.23 18.49 61.26
CA SER A 162 -13.92 17.77 62.32
C SER A 162 -13.31 18.05 63.69
N ALA A 163 -11.97 18.08 63.78
CA ALA A 163 -11.25 18.45 65.00
C ALA A 163 -11.58 19.89 65.44
N LYS A 164 -11.50 20.86 64.52
CA LYS A 164 -11.85 22.26 64.81
C LYS A 164 -13.32 22.43 65.20
N GLN A 165 -14.22 21.66 64.60
CA GLN A 165 -15.64 21.69 64.98
C GLN A 165 -15.85 21.17 66.40
N ALA A 166 -15.13 20.12 66.81
CA ALA A 166 -15.19 19.60 68.18
C ALA A 166 -14.63 20.62 69.19
N GLU A 167 -13.50 21.26 68.86
CA GLU A 167 -12.91 22.33 69.69
C GLU A 167 -13.85 23.52 69.84
N ALA A 168 -14.47 23.98 68.75
CA ALA A 168 -15.43 25.08 68.77
C ALA A 168 -16.67 24.76 69.62
N LYS A 169 -17.17 23.52 69.58
CA LYS A 169 -18.28 23.08 70.45
C LYS A 169 -17.89 23.12 71.92
N LYS A 170 -16.72 22.60 72.27
CA LYS A 170 -16.22 22.62 73.65
C LYS A 170 -16.07 24.05 74.16
N LEU A 171 -15.45 24.94 73.39
CA LEU A 171 -15.31 26.35 73.75
C LEU A 171 -16.67 27.03 73.97
N HIS A 172 -17.67 26.68 73.17
CA HIS A 172 -19.02 27.21 73.34
C HIS A 172 -19.67 26.73 74.65
N GLU A 173 -19.53 25.45 74.98
CA GLU A 173 -20.00 24.87 76.24
C GLU A 173 -19.30 25.52 77.46
N ASP A 174 -17.96 25.65 77.42
CA ASP A 174 -17.17 26.30 78.46
C ASP A 174 -17.60 27.76 78.67
N LEU A 175 -17.93 28.49 77.58
CA LEU A 175 -18.41 29.87 77.66
C LEU A 175 -19.81 29.95 78.29
N LEU A 176 -20.72 29.06 77.91
CA LEU A 176 -22.05 28.99 78.52
C LEU A 176 -21.97 28.71 80.02
N GLU A 177 -21.11 27.78 80.44
CA GLU A 177 -20.89 27.47 81.86
C GLU A 177 -20.31 28.68 82.60
N ALA A 178 -19.27 29.32 82.07
CA ALA A 178 -18.68 30.51 82.67
C ALA A 178 -19.69 31.66 82.79
N ASN A 179 -20.54 31.86 81.77
CA ASN A 179 -21.57 32.89 81.79
C ASN A 179 -22.68 32.59 82.82
N ALA A 180 -23.07 31.33 82.97
CA ALA A 180 -24.02 30.92 84.00
C ALA A 180 -23.45 31.20 85.41
N LYS A 181 -22.21 30.80 85.67
CA LYS A 181 -21.53 31.06 86.94
C LYS A 181 -21.40 32.55 87.25
N ALA A 182 -20.99 33.36 86.26
CA ALA A 182 -20.90 34.81 86.43
C ALA A 182 -22.26 35.44 86.73
N SER A 183 -23.34 34.91 86.15
CA SER A 183 -24.71 35.37 86.43
C SER A 183 -25.15 35.02 87.85
N GLU A 184 -24.85 33.81 88.33
CA GLU A 184 -25.11 33.40 89.72
C GLU A 184 -24.35 34.26 90.73
N GLU A 185 -23.05 34.50 90.49
CA GLU A 185 -22.21 35.36 91.33
C GLU A 185 -22.75 36.81 91.36
N LEU A 186 -23.22 37.32 90.23
CA LEU A 186 -23.83 38.64 90.14
C LEU A 186 -25.12 38.75 90.97
N GLU A 187 -26.01 37.76 90.88
CA GLU A 187 -27.25 37.75 91.67
C GLU A 187 -26.98 37.59 93.17
N ALA A 188 -25.98 36.78 93.56
CA ALA A 188 -25.53 36.68 94.94
C ALA A 188 -25.01 38.03 95.48
N LEU A 189 -24.20 38.74 94.69
CA LEU A 189 -23.71 40.07 95.04
C LEU A 189 -24.84 41.09 95.20
N LYS A 190 -25.84 41.10 94.29
CA LYS A 190 -27.02 41.96 94.41
C LYS A 190 -27.80 41.67 95.69
N GLY A 191 -27.98 40.38 96.04
CA GLY A 191 -28.62 39.98 97.29
C GLY A 191 -27.89 40.52 98.51
N ASN A 192 -26.56 40.34 98.56
CA ASN A 192 -25.73 40.86 99.65
C ASN A 192 -25.80 42.39 99.78
N ILE A 193 -25.76 43.11 98.65
CA ILE A 193 -25.90 44.58 98.63
C ILE A 193 -27.24 44.97 99.25
N SER A 194 -28.35 44.34 98.83
CA SER A 194 -29.67 44.65 99.38
C SER A 194 -29.76 44.35 100.89
N THR A 195 -29.15 43.27 101.37
CA THR A 195 -29.07 43.00 102.82
C THR A 195 -28.31 44.10 103.55
N LEU A 196 -27.14 44.50 103.06
CA LEU A 196 -26.33 45.57 103.66
C LEU A 196 -27.06 46.93 103.63
N GLU A 197 -27.78 47.25 102.55
CA GLU A 197 -28.61 48.45 102.46
C GLU A 197 -29.70 48.46 103.54
N ASN A 198 -30.42 47.35 103.72
CA ASN A 198 -31.44 47.21 104.76
C ASN A 198 -30.86 47.31 106.18
N GLU A 199 -29.69 46.70 106.43
CA GLU A 199 -28.98 46.81 107.71
C GLU A 199 -28.56 48.27 107.99
N ALA A 200 -28.01 48.96 106.98
CA ALA A 200 -27.64 50.36 107.09
C ALA A 200 -28.86 51.25 107.39
N GLU A 201 -29.98 51.05 106.70
CA GLU A 201 -31.24 51.77 106.97
C GLU A 201 -31.74 51.53 108.40
N SER A 202 -31.70 50.28 108.87
CA SER A 202 -32.10 49.92 110.24
C SER A 202 -31.22 50.60 111.31
N ILE A 203 -29.89 50.61 111.10
CA ILE A 203 -28.94 51.31 111.98
C ILE A 203 -29.23 52.81 111.99
N ILE A 204 -29.43 53.42 110.82
CA ILE A 204 -29.76 54.85 110.71
C ILE A 204 -31.07 55.16 111.45
N GLY A 205 -32.09 54.32 111.29
CA GLY A 205 -33.36 54.43 112.02
C GLY A 205 -33.16 54.39 113.54
N SER A 206 -32.41 53.39 114.01
CA SER A 206 -32.08 53.24 115.44
C SER A 206 -31.33 54.45 116.01
N LEU A 207 -30.39 55.02 115.25
CA LEU A 207 -29.65 56.23 115.65
C LEU A 207 -30.55 57.48 115.69
N LYS A 208 -31.50 57.62 114.75
CA LYS A 208 -32.49 58.71 114.77
C LYS A 208 -33.42 58.61 115.98
N ASP A 209 -33.87 57.41 116.31
CA ASP A 209 -34.71 57.16 117.48
C ASP A 209 -33.97 57.47 118.79
N TRP A 210 -32.71 57.04 118.90
CA TRP A 210 -31.86 57.36 120.05
C TRP A 210 -31.67 58.87 120.21
N ARG A 211 -31.33 59.59 119.13
CA ARG A 211 -31.19 61.05 119.12
C ARG A 211 -32.47 61.76 119.57
N SER A 212 -33.63 61.22 119.19
CA SER A 212 -34.93 61.78 119.55
C SER A 212 -35.30 61.56 121.02
N LYS A 213 -34.73 60.53 121.67
CA LYS A 213 -34.90 60.24 123.11
C LYS A 213 -33.86 60.91 124.01
N SER A 214 -32.77 61.41 123.44
CA SER A 214 -31.68 62.09 124.17
C SER A 214 -31.80 63.62 124.21
N ASN A 215 -32.85 64.19 123.61
CA ASN A 215 -33.27 65.58 123.71
C ASN A 215 -34.56 65.67 124.54
#